data_AF-A0A1V3IM55-F1
#
_entry.id   AF-A0A1V3IM55-F1
#
_cell.length_a   1.000
_cell.length_b   1.000
_cell.length_c   1.000
_cell.angle_alpha   90.00
_cell.angle_beta   90.00
_cell.angle_gamma   90.00
#
_symmetry.space_group_name_H-M   'P 1'
#
loop_
_entity.id
_entity.type
_entity.pdbx_description
1 polymer ?
#
loop_
_entity_poly.entity_id
_entity_poly.type
_entity_poly.pdbx_seq_one_letter_code
_entity_poly.pdbx_strand_id
1 'polypeptide(L)'
;MFKSIPASQIVSITPAVLSAGGSPLSMNAVFISKNENLTTGQAVSFATADAVGEYFGINSDEHKAASVYFNGFDNSTIKPSQLYFCAYNTGEESAFLVGASVKSLKLDALKAVTGGFEVSIDGVVKKIESIDFSDVTSFSNAAEKITQLLDGATVSFDGQLQAFKVSSSATGGSSSIDYAKGAVAEKLGLTKKSGAVISQGAGASTPADVMKSVTDSTLNWATFTTIFEPTLEEKLGFAEWSNNQNSRFLFVGWGFENEATLTGNTECFGTKLKESAYDGSCAIYGGLDKAAFVCGTVASINFTERQGRITLAFKGQSGLGADVTDATIAKNLEENGYNFYGAWATANDRFLFLSTGQIAGKWKWIDAYVNQIRINSQLQLALITLLTSVKSLPYNAEGIALQRAACNDPINEALNFGSIQTGVALSEQQKAIINREAGFDAASAIESRGYCLYIGQATAQTRGIRQSMPMKLWYTDGGSVQSINLASINVQ
;
A
#
# COMPACT_ATOMS: atom_id res chain seq x y z
N MET A 1 4.85 37.67 -8.29
CA MET A 1 3.95 37.66 -9.46
C MET A 1 2.64 37.00 -9.06
N PHE A 2 1.53 37.71 -9.17
CA PHE A 2 0.20 37.12 -8.95
C PHE A 2 -0.21 36.29 -10.18
N LYS A 3 -0.83 35.13 -9.95
CA LYS A 3 -1.38 34.27 -11.01
C LYS A 3 -2.64 34.92 -11.59
N SER A 4 -2.78 34.95 -12.91
CA SER A 4 -3.96 35.44 -13.64
C SER A 4 -4.46 34.40 -14.65
N ILE A 5 -5.74 34.52 -15.01
CA ILE A 5 -6.49 33.53 -15.80
C ILE A 5 -6.41 33.87 -17.31
N PRO A 6 -6.16 32.90 -18.21
CA PRO A 6 -6.10 33.12 -19.66
C PRO A 6 -7.45 33.41 -20.34
N ALA A 7 -7.44 34.20 -21.42
CA ALA A 7 -8.61 34.60 -22.21
C ALA A 7 -9.27 33.50 -23.07
N SER A 8 -8.83 32.23 -22.98
CA SER A 8 -9.57 31.06 -23.49
C SER A 8 -10.90 30.82 -22.76
N GLN A 9 -11.19 31.63 -21.74
CA GLN A 9 -12.44 31.64 -20.97
C GLN A 9 -13.59 32.46 -21.59
N ILE A 10 -13.43 33.05 -22.78
CA ILE A 10 -14.54 33.76 -23.46
C ILE A 10 -15.18 32.91 -24.58
N VAL A 11 -14.40 32.30 -25.48
CA VAL A 11 -14.90 31.28 -26.45
C VAL A 11 -13.82 30.23 -26.69
N SER A 12 -14.19 28.96 -26.52
CA SER A 12 -13.44 27.77 -26.97
C SER A 12 -14.45 26.70 -27.35
N ILE A 13 -14.49 26.29 -28.63
CA ILE A 13 -15.25 25.12 -29.08
C ILE A 13 -14.39 23.90 -28.77
N THR A 14 -14.77 23.15 -27.73
CA THR A 14 -14.11 21.91 -27.37
C THR A 14 -15.03 20.74 -27.72
N PRO A 15 -14.75 19.94 -28.77
CA PRO A 15 -15.41 18.66 -28.92
C PRO A 15 -15.10 17.79 -27.69
N ALA A 16 -16.13 17.34 -26.99
CA ALA A 16 -16.01 16.48 -25.83
C ALA A 16 -16.15 15.02 -26.27
N VAL A 17 -15.11 14.23 -26.03
CA VAL A 17 -15.21 12.78 -25.97
C VAL A 17 -15.57 12.45 -24.52
N LEU A 18 -16.64 11.67 -24.31
CA LEU A 18 -16.87 11.01 -23.03
C LEU A 18 -15.69 10.05 -22.82
N SER A 19 -14.75 10.44 -21.95
CA SER A 19 -13.63 9.60 -21.54
C SER A 19 -14.17 8.29 -20.98
N ALA A 20 -13.52 7.17 -21.33
CA ALA A 20 -13.78 5.87 -20.72
C ALA A 20 -13.23 5.85 -19.27
N GLY A 21 -13.89 6.58 -18.36
CA GLY A 21 -13.58 6.58 -16.92
C GLY A 21 -12.16 7.03 -16.54
N GLY A 22 -11.89 7.11 -15.24
CA GLY A 22 -10.53 7.19 -14.70
C GLY A 22 -9.93 5.79 -14.49
N SER A 23 -8.63 5.69 -14.18
CA SER A 23 -8.01 4.41 -13.87
C SER A 23 -8.41 3.91 -12.47
N PRO A 24 -8.75 2.62 -12.31
CA PRO A 24 -9.12 2.05 -11.02
C PRO A 24 -7.95 2.05 -10.03
N LEU A 25 -8.26 2.08 -8.73
CA LEU A 25 -7.30 1.83 -7.67
C LEU A 25 -6.66 0.44 -7.85
N SER A 26 -5.33 0.41 -7.92
CA SER A 26 -4.57 -0.84 -7.85
C SER A 26 -4.43 -1.27 -6.39
N MET A 27 -4.67 -2.55 -6.09
CA MET A 27 -4.53 -3.11 -4.73
C MET A 27 -3.06 -3.40 -4.37
N ASN A 28 -2.13 -2.58 -4.86
CA ASN A 28 -0.70 -2.74 -4.61
C ASN A 28 -0.36 -2.57 -3.12
N ALA A 29 0.87 -2.92 -2.74
CA ALA A 29 1.33 -2.86 -1.35
C ALA A 29 2.45 -1.84 -1.11
N VAL A 30 2.58 -1.43 0.15
CA VAL A 30 3.71 -0.64 0.66
C VAL A 30 4.47 -1.45 1.71
N PHE A 31 5.78 -1.63 1.54
CA PHE A 31 6.67 -2.27 2.51
C PHE A 31 7.56 -1.23 3.17
N ILE A 32 7.50 -1.17 4.49
CA ILE A 32 8.26 -0.21 5.28
C ILE A 32 9.60 -0.85 5.67
N SER A 33 10.72 -0.20 5.36
CA SER A 33 12.07 -0.74 5.61
C SER A 33 12.98 0.25 6.31
N LYS A 34 13.94 -0.28 7.08
CA LYS A 34 15.03 0.48 7.73
C LYS A 34 16.27 0.60 6.83
N ASN A 35 16.17 0.25 5.55
CA ASN A 35 17.30 0.27 4.64
C ASN A 35 17.79 1.70 4.35
N GLU A 36 19.07 1.95 4.60
CA GLU A 36 19.72 3.27 4.47
C GLU A 36 19.79 3.81 3.03
N ASN A 37 19.50 2.98 2.03
CA ASN A 37 19.42 3.41 0.64
C ASN A 37 18.04 3.98 0.29
N LEU A 38 17.03 3.84 1.15
CA LEU A 38 15.74 4.50 0.94
C LEU A 38 15.81 5.97 1.33
N THR A 39 15.27 6.82 0.47
CA THR A 39 15.08 8.24 0.78
C THR A 39 13.99 8.43 1.82
N THR A 40 14.29 9.17 2.88
CA THR A 40 13.30 9.53 3.88
C THR A 40 12.23 10.45 3.29
N GLY A 41 10.97 10.24 3.68
CA GLY A 41 9.86 11.11 3.29
C GLY A 41 9.27 10.82 1.91
N GLN A 42 9.81 9.85 1.17
CA GLN A 42 9.34 9.51 -0.17
C GLN A 42 9.22 7.99 -0.36
N ALA A 43 8.08 7.55 -0.89
CA ALA A 43 7.91 6.18 -1.32
C ALA A 43 8.57 5.94 -2.69
N VAL A 44 9.34 4.85 -2.80
CA VAL A 44 10.00 4.40 -4.05
C VAL A 44 9.25 3.20 -4.61
N SER A 45 8.92 3.22 -5.90
CA SER A 45 8.14 2.17 -6.56
C SER A 45 9.01 1.21 -7.38
N PHE A 46 8.70 -0.07 -7.32
CA PHE A 46 9.32 -1.12 -8.14
C PHE A 46 8.25 -1.93 -8.86
N ALA A 47 8.52 -2.32 -10.10
CA ALA A 47 7.59 -3.11 -10.92
C ALA A 47 7.84 -4.62 -10.84
N THR A 48 9.01 -5.06 -10.37
CA THR A 48 9.43 -6.46 -10.34
C THR A 48 10.30 -6.76 -9.12
N ALA A 49 10.34 -8.03 -8.71
CA ALA A 49 11.25 -8.49 -7.65
C ALA A 49 12.73 -8.30 -8.05
N ASP A 50 13.06 -8.50 -9.33
CA ASP A 50 14.42 -8.28 -9.84
C ASP A 50 14.87 -6.83 -9.65
N ALA A 51 14.00 -5.85 -9.92
CA ALA A 51 14.32 -4.43 -9.69
C ALA A 51 14.54 -4.12 -8.19
N VAL A 52 13.80 -4.80 -7.30
CA VAL A 52 14.05 -4.73 -5.85
C VAL A 52 15.40 -5.35 -5.52
N GLY A 53 15.76 -6.48 -6.12
CA GLY A 53 17.07 -7.13 -5.95
C GLY A 53 18.24 -6.30 -6.49
N GLU A 54 18.04 -5.57 -7.58
CA GLU A 54 19.02 -4.60 -8.11
C GLU A 54 19.22 -3.41 -7.17
N TYR A 55 18.17 -2.98 -6.46
CA TYR A 55 18.25 -1.83 -5.56
C TYR A 55 18.80 -2.19 -4.17
N PHE A 56 18.26 -3.23 -3.54
CA PHE A 56 18.56 -3.62 -2.17
C PHE A 56 19.59 -4.76 -2.05
N GLY A 57 19.86 -5.46 -3.15
CA GLY A 57 20.68 -6.67 -3.19
C GLY A 57 19.83 -7.95 -3.21
N ILE A 58 20.26 -8.96 -3.98
CA ILE A 58 19.51 -10.21 -4.18
C ILE A 58 19.32 -11.04 -2.90
N ASN A 59 20.17 -10.82 -1.90
CA ASN A 59 20.10 -11.53 -0.62
C ASN A 59 19.34 -10.75 0.46
N SER A 60 18.86 -9.55 0.14
CA SER A 60 18.17 -8.69 1.10
C SER A 60 16.79 -9.24 1.45
N ASP A 61 16.29 -8.88 2.62
CA ASP A 61 14.95 -9.29 3.05
C ASP A 61 13.87 -8.56 2.23
N GLU A 62 14.15 -7.35 1.72
CA GLU A 62 13.31 -6.66 0.74
C GLU A 62 13.11 -7.50 -0.53
N HIS A 63 14.18 -8.06 -1.09
CA HIS A 63 14.08 -8.86 -2.31
C HIS A 63 13.36 -10.19 -2.07
N LYS A 64 13.64 -10.87 -0.95
CA LYS A 64 12.93 -12.11 -0.58
C LYS A 64 11.43 -11.86 -0.41
N ALA A 65 11.07 -10.80 0.32
CA ALA A 65 9.67 -10.41 0.52
C ALA A 65 9.01 -9.99 -0.79
N ALA A 66 9.69 -9.21 -1.63
CA ALA A 66 9.19 -8.81 -2.95
C ALA A 66 8.95 -10.02 -3.85
N SER A 67 9.83 -11.03 -3.81
CA SER A 67 9.66 -12.28 -4.58
C SER A 67 8.36 -13.00 -4.20
N VAL A 68 8.08 -13.11 -2.90
CA VAL A 68 6.82 -13.68 -2.41
C VAL A 68 5.62 -12.80 -2.79
N TYR A 69 5.75 -11.48 -2.65
CA TYR A 69 4.70 -10.52 -3.01
C TYR A 69 4.30 -10.65 -4.48
N PHE A 70 5.26 -10.49 -5.41
CA PHE A 70 4.99 -10.50 -6.86
C PHE A 70 4.53 -11.87 -7.37
N ASN A 71 4.82 -12.96 -6.66
CA ASN A 71 4.29 -14.28 -6.98
C ASN A 71 2.79 -14.41 -6.74
N GLY A 72 2.17 -13.63 -5.84
CA GLY A 72 0.75 -13.71 -5.54
C GLY A 72 0.29 -15.09 -5.04
N PHE A 73 -0.99 -15.42 -5.12
CA PHE A 73 -1.49 -16.74 -4.72
C PHE A 73 -1.57 -17.72 -5.90
N ASP A 74 -1.54 -19.02 -5.62
CA ASP A 74 -1.69 -20.06 -6.63
C ASP A 74 -3.06 -19.97 -7.32
N ASN A 75 -3.09 -20.14 -8.64
CA ASN A 75 -4.29 -20.00 -9.50
C ASN A 75 -4.87 -18.57 -9.61
N SER A 76 -4.14 -17.53 -9.17
CA SER A 76 -4.52 -16.16 -9.51
C SER A 76 -4.39 -15.86 -11.00
N THR A 77 -5.37 -15.13 -11.55
CA THR A 77 -5.42 -14.75 -12.98
C THR A 77 -4.65 -13.46 -13.27
N ILE A 78 -4.30 -12.69 -12.24
CA ILE A 78 -3.42 -11.53 -12.31
C ILE A 78 -2.36 -11.59 -11.20
N LYS A 79 -1.24 -10.89 -11.39
CA LYS A 79 -0.18 -10.75 -10.39
C LYS A 79 0.01 -9.28 -10.02
N PRO A 80 0.65 -8.98 -8.88
CA PRO A 80 0.86 -7.61 -8.46
C PRO A 80 1.68 -6.82 -9.48
N SER A 81 1.31 -5.56 -9.70
CA SER A 81 1.91 -4.72 -10.74
C SER A 81 3.03 -3.82 -10.22
N GLN A 82 2.95 -3.42 -8.96
CA GLN A 82 3.93 -2.56 -8.31
C GLN A 82 4.03 -2.86 -6.83
N LEU A 83 5.21 -2.63 -6.26
CA LEU A 83 5.49 -2.63 -4.83
C LEU A 83 6.17 -1.31 -4.47
N TYR A 84 5.67 -0.64 -3.43
CA TYR A 84 6.27 0.58 -2.92
C TYR A 84 7.10 0.28 -1.67
N PHE A 85 8.22 0.96 -1.50
CA PHE A 85 9.01 0.95 -0.27
C PHE A 85 9.10 2.35 0.32
N CYS A 86 9.08 2.46 1.64
CA CYS A 86 9.28 3.72 2.35
C CYS A 86 10.23 3.51 3.53
N ALA A 87 11.11 4.48 3.77
CA ALA A 87 12.07 4.45 4.87
C ALA A 87 11.36 4.57 6.23
N TYR A 88 11.86 3.84 7.23
CA TYR A 88 11.55 3.98 8.64
C TYR A 88 12.84 4.27 9.41
N ASN A 89 13.00 5.51 9.85
CA ASN A 89 14.22 5.93 10.51
C ASN A 89 14.15 5.54 12.00
N THR A 90 15.09 4.72 12.47
CA THR A 90 15.15 4.35 13.89
C THR A 90 15.83 5.39 14.77
N GLY A 91 16.49 6.37 14.16
CA GLY A 91 17.26 7.41 14.81
C GLY A 91 17.36 8.66 13.94
N GLU A 92 18.21 9.59 14.33
CA GLU A 92 18.53 10.73 13.48
C GLU A 92 19.35 10.29 12.27
N GLU A 93 18.85 10.61 11.08
CA GLU A 93 19.51 10.36 9.81
C GLU A 93 20.11 11.66 9.25
N SER A 94 21.24 11.51 8.56
CA SER A 94 21.87 12.61 7.82
C SER A 94 21.18 12.84 6.47
N ALA A 95 21.24 14.08 5.98
CA ALA A 95 20.89 14.35 4.59
C ALA A 95 21.90 13.66 3.67
N PHE A 96 21.42 13.02 2.61
CA PHE A 96 22.28 12.39 1.63
C PHE A 96 21.79 12.58 0.20
N LEU A 97 22.73 12.51 -0.73
CA LEU A 97 22.50 12.53 -2.16
C LEU A 97 23.06 11.22 -2.73
N VAL A 98 22.22 10.43 -3.38
CA VAL A 98 22.63 9.26 -4.15
C VAL A 98 22.65 9.65 -5.62
N GLY A 99 23.81 9.51 -6.25
CA GLY A 99 23.96 9.75 -7.68
C GLY A 99 23.19 8.74 -8.51
N ALA A 100 22.97 9.07 -9.78
CA ALA A 100 22.52 8.08 -10.74
C ALA A 100 23.58 7.00 -10.98
N SER A 101 23.15 5.81 -11.40
CA SER A 101 24.06 4.71 -11.69
C SER A 101 25.09 5.09 -12.75
N VAL A 102 26.37 4.98 -12.40
CA VAL A 102 27.52 5.18 -13.29
C VAL A 102 28.06 3.84 -13.80
N LYS A 103 27.24 2.78 -13.82
CA LYS A 103 27.63 1.44 -14.31
C LYS A 103 28.25 1.43 -15.72
N SER A 104 27.89 2.40 -16.55
CA SER A 104 28.44 2.58 -17.90
C SER A 104 29.80 3.28 -17.94
N LEU A 105 30.20 3.95 -16.85
CA LEU A 105 31.48 4.63 -16.71
C LEU A 105 32.58 3.62 -16.40
N LYS A 106 33.64 3.59 -17.20
CA LYS A 106 34.82 2.75 -16.96
C LYS A 106 35.84 3.50 -16.11
N LEU A 107 36.70 2.77 -15.39
CA LEU A 107 37.75 3.36 -14.55
C LEU A 107 38.66 4.32 -15.33
N ASP A 108 39.06 3.99 -16.56
CA ASP A 108 39.89 4.89 -17.39
C ASP A 108 39.18 6.21 -17.72
N ALA A 109 37.86 6.15 -17.96
CA ALA A 109 37.07 7.34 -18.20
C ALA A 109 36.86 8.15 -16.91
N LEU A 110 36.77 7.49 -15.74
CA LEU A 110 36.77 8.15 -14.43
C LEU A 110 38.10 8.87 -14.16
N LYS A 111 39.24 8.23 -14.46
CA LYS A 111 40.58 8.83 -14.33
C LYS A 111 40.76 10.10 -15.18
N ALA A 112 40.08 10.17 -16.31
CA ALA A 112 40.07 11.33 -17.19
C ALA A 112 39.12 12.46 -16.73
N VAL A 113 38.37 12.29 -15.64
CA VAL A 113 37.53 13.34 -15.08
C VAL A 113 38.40 14.32 -14.30
N THR A 114 38.46 15.56 -14.78
CA THR A 114 39.16 16.68 -14.15
C THR A 114 38.23 17.89 -14.03
N GLY A 115 38.52 18.78 -13.07
CA GLY A 115 37.78 20.02 -12.83
C GLY A 115 37.02 20.00 -11.51
N GLY A 116 36.08 20.94 -11.34
CA GLY A 116 35.39 21.15 -10.07
C GLY A 116 33.88 20.87 -10.11
N PHE A 117 33.29 20.80 -8.92
CA PHE A 117 31.84 20.84 -8.73
C PHE A 117 31.49 21.52 -7.40
N GLU A 118 30.24 21.93 -7.25
CA GLU A 118 29.71 22.48 -6.00
C GLU A 118 28.48 21.71 -5.55
N VAL A 119 28.26 21.66 -4.24
CA VAL A 119 27.07 21.07 -3.60
C VAL A 119 26.75 21.87 -2.34
N SER A 120 25.47 22.14 -2.10
CA SER A 120 25.04 22.79 -0.86
C SER A 120 24.79 21.72 0.19
N ILE A 121 25.43 21.85 1.35
CA ILE A 121 25.33 20.93 2.49
C ILE A 121 25.08 21.78 3.74
N ASP A 122 24.00 21.48 4.46
CA ASP A 122 23.60 22.16 5.69
C ASP A 122 23.49 23.69 5.52
N GLY A 123 22.96 24.11 4.37
CA GLY A 123 22.81 25.52 3.98
C GLY A 123 24.11 26.21 3.53
N VAL A 124 25.24 25.49 3.46
CA VAL A 124 26.53 26.03 3.04
C VAL A 124 26.94 25.45 1.68
N VAL A 125 27.24 26.32 0.71
CA VAL A 125 27.78 25.91 -0.59
C VAL A 125 29.24 25.47 -0.42
N LYS A 126 29.49 24.17 -0.60
CA LYS A 126 30.82 23.57 -0.61
C LYS A 126 31.28 23.45 -2.07
N LYS A 127 32.47 23.97 -2.37
CA LYS A 127 33.02 24.00 -3.73
C LYS A 127 34.35 23.26 -3.77
N ILE A 128 34.44 22.27 -4.66
CA ILE A 128 35.68 21.63 -5.04
C ILE A 128 36.16 22.32 -6.31
N GLU A 129 37.26 23.07 -6.23
CA GLU A 129 37.80 23.84 -7.37
C GLU A 129 38.42 22.92 -8.43
N SER A 130 39.12 21.87 -8.00
CA SER A 130 39.74 20.90 -8.89
C SER A 130 39.81 19.53 -8.24
N ILE A 131 39.39 18.52 -9.01
CA ILE A 131 39.53 17.11 -8.71
C ILE A 131 40.48 16.48 -9.74
N ASP A 132 41.31 15.58 -9.26
CA ASP A 132 42.21 14.77 -10.08
C ASP A 132 42.05 13.30 -9.71
N PHE A 133 41.57 12.50 -10.65
CA PHE A 133 41.36 11.07 -10.49
C PHE A 133 42.41 10.20 -11.19
N SER A 134 43.46 10.79 -11.75
CA SER A 134 44.50 10.06 -12.51
C SER A 134 45.07 8.83 -11.79
N ASP A 135 45.32 8.97 -10.49
CA ASP A 135 45.90 7.92 -9.65
C ASP A 135 44.88 6.99 -8.97
N VAL A 136 43.56 7.18 -9.15
CA VAL A 136 42.59 6.34 -8.45
C VAL A 136 42.62 4.89 -8.95
N THR A 137 42.45 3.94 -8.04
CA THR A 137 42.47 2.50 -8.39
C THR A 137 41.08 1.88 -8.47
N SER A 138 40.06 2.58 -7.96
CA SER A 138 38.67 2.14 -7.93
C SER A 138 37.72 3.32 -7.77
N PHE A 139 36.41 3.08 -7.96
CA PHE A 139 35.37 4.08 -7.67
C PHE A 139 35.29 4.43 -6.18
N SER A 140 35.50 3.45 -5.29
CA SER A 140 35.58 3.69 -3.85
C SER A 140 36.77 4.59 -3.49
N ASN A 141 37.93 4.38 -4.13
CA ASN A 141 39.08 5.26 -3.92
C ASN A 141 38.86 6.69 -4.49
N ALA A 142 38.08 6.81 -5.58
CA ALA A 142 37.62 8.12 -6.03
C ALA A 142 36.67 8.79 -5.02
N ALA A 143 35.77 8.03 -4.38
CA ALA A 143 34.87 8.54 -3.34
C ALA A 143 35.64 9.02 -2.10
N GLU A 144 36.66 8.28 -1.66
CA GLU A 144 37.60 8.72 -0.59
C GLU A 144 38.28 10.04 -0.94
N LYS A 145 38.73 10.18 -2.19
CA LYS A 145 39.37 11.42 -2.67
C LYS A 145 38.41 12.60 -2.71
N ILE A 146 37.14 12.38 -3.05
CA ILE A 146 36.10 13.42 -2.94
C ILE A 146 35.88 13.79 -1.47
N THR A 147 35.81 12.80 -0.57
CA THR A 147 35.62 13.03 0.87
C THR A 147 36.69 13.94 1.45
N GLN A 148 37.97 13.74 1.07
CA GLN A 148 39.08 14.58 1.53
C GLN A 148 38.96 16.04 1.07
N LEU A 149 38.26 16.31 -0.02
CA LEU A 149 38.08 17.65 -0.59
C LEU A 149 36.73 18.29 -0.20
N LEU A 150 35.77 17.49 0.28
CA LEU A 150 34.42 17.92 0.60
C LEU A 150 34.21 17.99 2.12
N ASP A 151 34.63 19.10 2.72
CA ASP A 151 34.46 19.32 4.16
C ASP A 151 32.97 19.32 4.57
N GLY A 152 32.66 18.63 5.68
CA GLY A 152 31.30 18.49 6.22
C GLY A 152 30.45 17.38 5.58
N ALA A 153 31.04 16.53 4.75
CA ALA A 153 30.36 15.36 4.19
C ALA A 153 31.29 14.18 3.97
N THR A 154 30.70 12.98 3.93
CA THR A 154 31.36 11.74 3.55
C THR A 154 30.85 11.29 2.19
N VAL A 155 31.75 10.90 1.29
CA VAL A 155 31.40 10.35 -0.01
C VAL A 155 31.83 8.89 -0.07
N SER A 156 30.87 8.02 -0.39
CA SER A 156 31.08 6.58 -0.60
C SER A 156 30.64 6.18 -2.01
N PHE A 157 31.10 5.03 -2.47
CA PHE A 157 30.61 4.41 -3.70
C PHE A 157 29.80 3.17 -3.34
N ASP A 158 28.51 3.19 -3.66
CA ASP A 158 27.61 2.07 -3.48
C ASP A 158 27.80 1.09 -4.64
N GLY A 159 28.36 -0.08 -4.35
CA GLY A 159 28.63 -1.13 -5.34
C GLY A 159 27.36 -1.81 -5.87
N GLN A 160 26.24 -1.72 -5.17
CA GLN A 160 24.96 -2.28 -5.59
C GLN A 160 24.27 -1.34 -6.59
N LEU A 161 24.13 -0.07 -6.22
CA LEU A 161 23.54 0.97 -7.08
C LEU A 161 24.50 1.43 -8.19
N GLN A 162 25.80 1.09 -8.05
CA GLN A 162 26.89 1.58 -8.89
C GLN A 162 26.88 3.12 -8.92
N ALA A 163 26.77 3.75 -7.76
CA ALA A 163 26.55 5.19 -7.63
C ALA A 163 27.37 5.81 -6.50
N PHE A 164 27.72 7.09 -6.62
CA PHE A 164 28.33 7.85 -5.54
C PHE A 164 27.25 8.35 -4.56
N LYS A 165 27.44 8.12 -3.26
CA LYS A 165 26.57 8.61 -2.18
C LYS A 165 27.31 9.67 -1.37
N VAL A 166 26.78 10.88 -1.33
CA VAL A 166 27.29 12.00 -0.52
C VAL A 166 26.39 12.15 0.68
N SER A 167 26.90 11.98 1.89
CA SER A 167 26.15 12.14 3.14
C SER A 167 26.71 13.29 3.96
N SER A 168 25.84 14.17 4.46
CA SER A 168 26.21 15.21 5.43
C SER A 168 26.78 14.57 6.70
N SER A 169 27.74 15.25 7.34
CA SER A 169 28.23 14.86 8.66
C SER A 169 27.28 15.26 9.80
N ALA A 170 26.29 16.13 9.53
CA ALA A 170 25.23 16.47 10.47
C ALA A 170 24.06 15.48 10.36
N THR A 171 23.33 15.29 11.45
CA THR A 171 22.15 14.42 11.53
C THR A 171 20.89 15.21 11.92
N GLY A 172 19.73 14.58 11.74
CA GLY A 172 18.46 15.13 12.18
C GLY A 172 17.87 16.17 11.23
N GLY A 173 16.74 16.76 11.62
CA GLY A 173 15.94 17.62 10.73
C GLY A 173 16.61 18.93 10.27
N SER A 174 17.75 19.31 10.85
CA SER A 174 18.55 20.45 10.38
C SER A 174 19.56 20.07 9.29
N SER A 175 19.87 18.78 9.12
CA SER A 175 20.76 18.33 8.07
C SER A 175 20.07 18.44 6.71
N SER A 176 20.74 19.06 5.75
CA SER A 176 20.17 19.31 4.41
C SER A 176 21.21 19.16 3.30
N ILE A 177 20.75 18.77 2.12
CA ILE A 177 21.60 18.62 0.94
C ILE A 177 20.85 18.97 -0.34
N ASP A 178 21.52 19.67 -1.26
CA ASP A 178 21.02 19.96 -2.61
C ASP A 178 21.71 19.09 -3.67
N TYR A 179 21.13 19.07 -4.87
CA TYR A 179 21.81 18.49 -6.04
C TYR A 179 23.14 19.20 -6.32
N ALA A 180 24.17 18.40 -6.58
CA ALA A 180 25.47 18.94 -7.02
C ALA A 180 25.34 19.61 -8.40
N LYS A 181 26.22 20.57 -8.66
CA LYS A 181 26.28 21.34 -9.92
C LYS A 181 27.69 21.33 -10.49
N GLY A 182 27.78 21.36 -11.81
CA GLY A 182 29.05 21.36 -12.55
C GLY A 182 29.21 20.14 -13.45
N ALA A 183 30.13 20.24 -14.42
CA ALA A 183 30.35 19.17 -15.40
C ALA A 183 30.89 17.89 -14.76
N VAL A 184 31.71 18.00 -13.71
CA VAL A 184 32.20 16.85 -12.95
C VAL A 184 31.03 16.18 -12.22
N ALA A 185 30.15 16.93 -11.56
CA ALA A 185 28.96 16.37 -10.93
C ALA A 185 28.06 15.61 -11.92
N GLU A 186 27.89 16.12 -13.15
CA GLU A 186 27.11 15.42 -14.18
C GLU A 186 27.76 14.09 -14.59
N LYS A 187 29.10 14.06 -14.74
CA LYS A 187 29.85 12.82 -15.03
C LYS A 187 29.82 11.80 -13.89
N LEU A 188 29.76 12.28 -12.64
CA LEU A 188 29.65 11.44 -11.44
C LEU A 188 28.20 11.05 -11.11
N GLY A 189 27.23 11.50 -11.91
CA GLY A 189 25.82 11.20 -11.72
C GLY A 189 25.14 11.98 -10.58
N LEU A 190 25.79 12.99 -9.99
CA LEU A 190 25.35 13.70 -8.78
C LEU A 190 24.33 14.84 -9.02
N THR A 191 23.92 15.07 -10.27
CA THR A 191 23.01 16.16 -10.62
C THR A 191 21.57 15.68 -10.75
N LYS A 192 20.60 16.59 -10.60
CA LYS A 192 19.19 16.30 -10.91
C LYS A 192 19.00 15.81 -12.35
N LYS A 193 19.75 16.37 -13.31
CA LYS A 193 19.66 16.03 -14.73
C LYS A 193 20.14 14.61 -15.02
N SER A 194 21.17 14.16 -14.32
CA SER A 194 21.66 12.77 -14.41
C SER A 194 20.73 11.78 -13.72
N GLY A 195 19.78 12.24 -12.89
CA GLY A 195 18.85 11.39 -12.16
C GLY A 195 19.29 11.07 -10.73
N ALA A 196 20.14 11.89 -10.12
CA ALA A 196 20.42 11.78 -8.69
C ALA A 196 19.13 11.94 -7.87
N VAL A 197 19.15 11.40 -6.65
CA VAL A 197 18.06 11.52 -5.68
C VAL A 197 18.64 12.07 -4.37
N ILE A 198 17.89 12.94 -3.70
CA ILE A 198 18.25 13.51 -2.40
C ILE A 198 17.30 13.00 -1.32
N SER A 199 17.84 12.79 -0.13
CA SER A 199 17.11 12.62 1.12
C SER A 199 17.54 13.72 2.07
N GLN A 200 16.59 14.46 2.64
CA GLN A 200 16.92 15.42 3.71
C GLN A 200 17.12 14.68 5.02
N GLY A 201 17.87 15.31 5.94
CA GLY A 201 18.04 14.77 7.27
C GLY A 201 16.72 14.77 8.03
N ALA A 202 16.55 13.78 8.89
CA ALA A 202 15.31 13.58 9.62
C ALA A 202 15.60 12.93 10.98
N GLY A 203 14.70 13.12 11.94
CA GLY A 203 14.75 12.39 13.21
C GLY A 203 14.27 10.95 13.07
N ALA A 204 14.20 10.25 14.21
CA ALA A 204 13.51 8.98 14.30
C ALA A 204 12.04 9.15 13.86
N SER A 205 11.54 8.19 13.10
CA SER A 205 10.17 8.20 12.59
C SER A 205 9.24 7.41 13.51
N THR A 206 8.03 7.91 13.72
CA THR A 206 6.94 7.11 14.27
C THR A 206 6.19 6.38 13.15
N PRO A 207 5.37 5.35 13.46
CA PRO A 207 4.44 4.76 12.48
C PRO A 207 3.61 5.80 11.73
N ALA A 208 3.09 6.81 12.41
CA ALA A 208 2.27 7.86 11.79
C ALA A 208 3.06 8.73 10.80
N ASP A 209 4.31 9.09 11.14
CA ASP A 209 5.16 9.93 10.28
C ASP A 209 5.50 9.23 8.95
N VAL A 210 5.86 7.95 9.03
CA VAL A 210 6.15 7.15 7.82
C VAL A 210 4.90 7.00 6.97
N MET A 211 3.76 6.69 7.57
CA MET A 211 2.52 6.53 6.80
C MET A 211 2.02 7.85 6.19
N LYS A 212 2.29 9.00 6.83
CA LYS A 212 2.06 10.31 6.22
C LYS A 212 2.93 10.51 4.99
N SER A 213 4.22 10.17 5.07
CA SER A 213 5.16 10.23 3.94
C SER A 213 4.72 9.35 2.76
N VAL A 214 4.21 8.15 3.05
CA VAL A 214 3.64 7.24 2.04
C VAL A 214 2.44 7.87 1.35
N THR A 215 1.46 8.36 2.13
CA THR A 215 0.21 8.93 1.58
C THR A 215 0.42 10.23 0.81
N ASP A 216 1.43 11.03 1.17
CA ASP A 216 1.85 12.20 0.39
C ASP A 216 2.52 11.81 -0.93
N SER A 217 3.21 10.65 -0.97
CA SER A 217 3.85 10.13 -2.17
C SER A 217 2.85 9.47 -3.13
N THR A 218 1.95 8.64 -2.59
CA THR A 218 0.98 7.88 -3.39
C THR A 218 -0.19 7.37 -2.55
N LEU A 219 -1.36 7.33 -3.18
CA LEU A 219 -2.57 6.70 -2.64
C LEU A 219 -2.97 5.44 -3.44
N ASN A 220 -2.17 5.02 -4.42
CA ASN A 220 -2.48 3.89 -5.30
C ASN A 220 -2.03 2.53 -4.72
N TRP A 221 -2.50 2.23 -3.51
CA TRP A 221 -2.21 1.01 -2.77
C TRP A 221 -3.33 0.71 -1.76
N ALA A 222 -3.33 -0.49 -1.19
CA ALA A 222 -4.35 -0.93 -0.23
C ALA A 222 -3.78 -1.65 0.99
N THR A 223 -2.69 -2.41 0.86
CA THR A 223 -2.09 -3.16 1.97
C THR A 223 -0.71 -2.63 2.31
N PHE A 224 -0.28 -2.78 3.56
CA PHE A 224 1.09 -2.49 3.94
C PHE A 224 1.60 -3.39 5.05
N THR A 225 2.92 -3.55 5.11
CA THR A 225 3.62 -4.30 6.16
C THR A 225 5.03 -3.74 6.35
N THR A 226 5.80 -4.32 7.27
CA THR A 226 7.16 -3.93 7.61
C THR A 226 8.12 -5.05 7.23
N ILE A 227 9.29 -4.71 6.69
CA ILE A 227 10.37 -5.66 6.39
C ILE A 227 11.02 -6.21 7.67
N PHE A 228 11.08 -5.39 8.71
CA PHE A 228 11.51 -5.79 10.04
C PHE A 228 10.31 -6.21 10.89
N GLU A 229 10.53 -7.04 11.91
CA GLU A 229 9.51 -7.28 12.94
C GLU A 229 9.44 -6.05 13.86
N PRO A 230 8.31 -5.32 13.90
CA PRO A 230 8.19 -4.15 14.76
C PRO A 230 7.93 -4.56 16.21
N THR A 231 8.26 -3.67 17.15
CA THR A 231 7.84 -3.82 18.54
C THR A 231 6.32 -3.84 18.66
N LEU A 232 5.78 -4.36 19.77
CA LEU A 232 4.34 -4.34 20.02
C LEU A 232 3.74 -2.92 19.94
N GLU A 233 4.47 -1.92 20.45
CA GLU A 233 4.07 -0.52 20.39
C GLU A 233 4.02 -0.01 18.94
N GLU A 234 5.04 -0.31 18.13
CA GLU A 234 5.06 0.04 16.70
C GLU A 234 3.93 -0.66 15.93
N LYS A 235 3.69 -1.95 16.18
CA LYS A 235 2.59 -2.73 15.59
C LYS A 235 1.24 -2.07 15.89
N LEU A 236 1.00 -1.68 17.14
CA LEU A 236 -0.23 -0.98 17.55
C LEU A 236 -0.32 0.43 16.95
N GLY A 237 0.79 1.16 16.82
CA GLY A 237 0.82 2.47 16.17
C GLY A 237 0.47 2.42 14.68
N PHE A 238 0.94 1.40 13.94
CA PHE A 238 0.51 1.18 12.56
C PHE A 238 -0.98 0.80 12.47
N ALA A 239 -1.46 -0.02 13.41
CA ALA A 239 -2.86 -0.43 13.45
C ALA A 239 -3.81 0.74 13.76
N GLU A 240 -3.44 1.58 14.73
CA GLU A 240 -4.17 2.80 15.08
C GLU A 240 -4.22 3.77 13.89
N TRP A 241 -3.08 3.98 13.22
CA TRP A 241 -3.04 4.81 12.02
C TRP A 241 -4.02 4.30 10.97
N SER A 242 -4.00 2.98 10.68
CA SER A 242 -4.87 2.34 9.68
C SER A 242 -6.36 2.49 10.01
N ASN A 243 -6.72 2.30 11.29
CA ASN A 243 -8.08 2.48 11.80
C ASN A 243 -8.61 3.90 11.52
N ASN A 244 -7.76 4.91 11.65
CA ASN A 244 -8.10 6.32 11.44
C ASN A 244 -8.22 6.73 9.95
N GLN A 245 -8.02 5.81 8.99
CA GLN A 245 -8.09 6.10 7.56
C GLN A 245 -9.45 5.75 6.93
N ASN A 246 -10.55 5.76 7.69
CA ASN A 246 -11.90 5.45 7.20
C ASN A 246 -11.98 4.10 6.45
N SER A 247 -11.31 3.08 7.01
CA SER A 247 -11.24 1.74 6.42
C SER A 247 -10.60 1.68 5.01
N ARG A 248 -9.66 2.57 4.69
CA ARG A 248 -9.03 2.65 3.36
C ARG A 248 -7.84 1.72 3.17
N PHE A 249 -7.15 1.32 4.23
CA PHE A 249 -5.91 0.55 4.15
C PHE A 249 -5.93 -0.65 5.10
N LEU A 250 -5.17 -1.69 4.77
CA LEU A 250 -5.00 -2.88 5.58
C LEU A 250 -3.55 -2.99 6.04
N PHE A 251 -3.32 -2.88 7.34
CA PHE A 251 -2.05 -3.25 7.95
C PHE A 251 -1.97 -4.76 8.14
N VAL A 252 -0.88 -5.35 7.65
CA VAL A 252 -0.56 -6.76 7.83
C VAL A 252 0.61 -6.86 8.82
N GLY A 253 0.29 -6.93 10.11
CA GLY A 253 1.30 -7.08 11.17
C GLY A 253 1.69 -8.54 11.35
N TRP A 254 2.97 -8.82 11.53
CA TRP A 254 3.48 -10.20 11.65
C TRP A 254 4.43 -10.39 12.83
N GLY A 255 4.63 -11.63 13.26
CA GLY A 255 5.60 -11.98 14.29
C GLY A 255 5.57 -13.45 14.71
N PHE A 256 6.61 -13.85 15.46
CA PHE A 256 6.76 -15.18 16.07
C PHE A 256 6.70 -15.09 17.60
N GLU A 257 5.63 -14.50 18.11
CA GLU A 257 5.42 -14.34 19.56
C GLU A 257 5.06 -15.70 20.18
N ASN A 258 5.88 -16.22 21.10
CA ASN A 258 5.59 -17.50 21.77
C ASN A 258 4.24 -17.43 22.51
N GLU A 259 3.97 -16.28 23.11
CA GLU A 259 2.74 -15.90 23.79
C GLU A 259 1.49 -16.09 22.93
N ALA A 260 1.60 -15.89 21.60
CA ALA A 260 0.48 -16.04 20.67
C ALA A 260 -0.02 -17.49 20.58
N THR A 261 0.83 -18.48 20.90
CA THR A 261 0.48 -19.91 20.84
C THR A 261 -0.21 -20.42 22.12
N LEU A 262 -0.32 -19.58 23.15
CA LEU A 262 -0.89 -19.92 24.45
C LEU A 262 -2.38 -19.57 24.52
N THR A 263 -3.19 -20.44 25.11
CA THR A 263 -4.62 -20.19 25.34
C THR A 263 -4.82 -19.03 26.33
N GLY A 264 -5.73 -18.10 26.01
CA GLY A 264 -6.13 -17.02 26.93
C GLY A 264 -5.04 -15.97 27.18
N ASN A 265 -4.10 -15.80 26.25
CA ASN A 265 -3.08 -14.76 26.35
C ASN A 265 -3.71 -13.37 26.21
N THR A 266 -3.16 -12.36 26.87
CA THR A 266 -3.63 -10.95 26.79
C THR A 266 -2.55 -9.99 26.30
N GLU A 267 -1.31 -10.44 26.14
CA GLU A 267 -0.15 -9.58 25.88
C GLU A 267 0.35 -9.64 24.44
N CYS A 268 0.05 -10.72 23.71
CA CYS A 268 0.45 -10.85 22.31
C CYS A 268 -0.25 -9.83 21.41
N PHE A 269 0.35 -9.52 20.27
CA PHE A 269 -0.17 -8.51 19.33
C PHE A 269 -1.61 -8.79 18.90
N GLY A 270 -1.93 -10.03 18.52
CA GLY A 270 -3.29 -10.40 18.11
C GLY A 270 -4.36 -10.09 19.17
N THR A 271 -4.08 -10.36 20.45
CA THR A 271 -5.03 -10.12 21.54
C THR A 271 -5.16 -8.62 21.82
N LYS A 272 -4.04 -7.88 21.88
CA LYS A 272 -4.06 -6.41 22.02
C LYS A 272 -4.79 -5.73 20.86
N LEU A 273 -4.60 -6.24 19.64
CA LEU A 273 -5.27 -5.73 18.45
C LEU A 273 -6.79 -5.97 18.52
N LYS A 274 -7.22 -7.15 18.98
CA LYS A 274 -8.64 -7.46 19.23
C LYS A 274 -9.24 -6.57 20.31
N GLU A 275 -8.54 -6.39 21.44
CA GLU A 275 -8.96 -5.52 22.55
C GLU A 275 -9.14 -4.07 22.11
N SER A 276 -8.24 -3.57 21.26
CA SER A 276 -8.30 -2.21 20.72
C SER A 276 -9.45 -1.99 19.72
N ALA A 277 -10.04 -3.08 19.20
CA ALA A 277 -11.09 -3.06 18.19
C ALA A 277 -10.74 -2.23 16.93
N TYR A 278 -9.46 -2.15 16.58
CA TYR A 278 -9.00 -1.41 15.40
C TYR A 278 -9.42 -2.10 14.10
N ASP A 279 -10.10 -1.33 13.25
CA ASP A 279 -10.42 -1.76 11.88
C ASP A 279 -9.17 -1.67 10.99
N GLY A 280 -9.09 -2.49 9.95
CA GLY A 280 -8.04 -2.37 8.94
C GLY A 280 -6.67 -2.88 9.37
N SER A 281 -6.64 -3.87 10.26
CA SER A 281 -5.41 -4.54 10.68
C SER A 281 -5.65 -6.03 10.91
N CYS A 282 -4.72 -6.86 10.45
CA CYS A 282 -4.70 -8.29 10.74
C CYS A 282 -3.34 -8.70 11.32
N ALA A 283 -3.37 -9.69 12.22
CA ALA A 283 -2.17 -10.30 12.79
C ALA A 283 -1.84 -11.60 12.03
N ILE A 284 -0.58 -11.79 11.67
CA ILE A 284 -0.03 -12.98 11.03
C ILE A 284 0.99 -13.61 11.98
N TYR A 285 0.75 -14.85 12.39
CA TYR A 285 1.73 -15.67 13.08
C TYR A 285 2.59 -16.36 12.03
N GLY A 286 3.87 -16.02 12.02
CA GLY A 286 4.78 -16.38 10.94
C GLY A 286 5.79 -15.26 10.66
N GLY A 287 6.58 -15.45 9.62
CA GLY A 287 7.59 -14.49 9.18
C GLY A 287 7.07 -13.44 8.20
N LEU A 288 8.01 -12.58 7.76
CA LEU A 288 7.81 -11.59 6.70
C LEU A 288 7.27 -12.21 5.41
N ASP A 289 7.66 -13.45 5.09
CA ASP A 289 7.18 -14.17 3.90
C ASP A 289 5.65 -14.32 3.92
N LYS A 290 5.04 -14.61 5.07
CA LYS A 290 3.58 -14.74 5.20
C LYS A 290 2.88 -13.39 5.13
N ALA A 291 3.47 -12.34 5.70
CA ALA A 291 2.95 -10.98 5.56
C ALA A 291 2.98 -10.51 4.09
N ALA A 292 4.10 -10.75 3.41
CA ALA A 292 4.28 -10.46 1.99
C ALA A 292 3.31 -11.27 1.13
N PHE A 293 3.07 -12.54 1.47
CA PHE A 293 2.08 -13.39 0.80
C PHE A 293 0.65 -12.84 0.93
N VAL A 294 0.25 -12.37 2.12
CA VAL A 294 -1.08 -11.76 2.31
C VAL A 294 -1.22 -10.49 1.48
N CYS A 295 -0.23 -9.60 1.52
CA CYS A 295 -0.18 -8.40 0.66
C CYS A 295 -0.24 -8.77 -0.84
N GLY A 296 0.54 -9.76 -1.26
CA GLY A 296 0.58 -10.25 -2.64
C GLY A 296 -0.73 -10.89 -3.07
N THR A 297 -1.40 -11.60 -2.16
CA THR A 297 -2.72 -12.21 -2.40
C THR A 297 -3.77 -11.15 -2.69
N VAL A 298 -3.83 -10.09 -1.87
CA VAL A 298 -4.75 -8.96 -2.09
C VAL A 298 -4.46 -8.22 -3.40
N ALA A 299 -3.18 -8.01 -3.71
CA ALA A 299 -2.76 -7.37 -4.95
C ALA A 299 -2.99 -8.23 -6.22
N SER A 300 -3.26 -9.53 -6.05
CA SER A 300 -3.52 -10.48 -7.14
C SER A 300 -5.02 -10.73 -7.40
N ILE A 301 -5.91 -9.99 -6.72
CA ILE A 301 -7.36 -10.15 -6.91
C ILE A 301 -7.78 -9.48 -8.22
N ASN A 302 -8.29 -10.28 -9.16
CA ASN A 302 -8.86 -9.77 -10.41
C ASN A 302 -10.32 -9.34 -10.23
N PHE A 303 -10.54 -8.07 -9.91
CA PHE A 303 -11.89 -7.51 -9.72
C PHE A 303 -12.77 -7.50 -10.98
N THR A 304 -12.19 -7.75 -12.16
CA THR A 304 -12.94 -7.85 -13.42
C THR A 304 -13.44 -9.27 -13.71
N GLU A 305 -12.94 -10.26 -12.97
CA GLU A 305 -13.27 -11.67 -13.17
C GLU A 305 -14.69 -11.96 -12.68
N ARG A 306 -15.47 -12.64 -13.54
CA ARG A 306 -16.82 -13.08 -13.17
C ARG A 306 -16.73 -14.13 -12.07
N GLN A 307 -17.42 -13.90 -10.96
CA GLN A 307 -17.31 -14.69 -9.72
C GLN A 307 -15.88 -14.76 -9.17
N GLY A 308 -15.09 -13.70 -9.36
CA GLY A 308 -13.69 -13.62 -8.91
C GLY A 308 -13.49 -13.43 -7.40
N ARG A 309 -14.54 -13.26 -6.59
CA ARG A 309 -14.43 -13.14 -5.13
C ARG A 309 -13.61 -14.30 -4.55
N ILE A 310 -12.62 -13.97 -3.74
CA ILE A 310 -11.84 -14.94 -2.97
C ILE A 310 -12.07 -14.77 -1.47
N THR A 311 -11.82 -15.82 -0.70
CA THR A 311 -11.44 -15.70 0.71
C THR A 311 -9.92 -15.87 0.82
N LEU A 312 -9.30 -15.22 1.80
CA LEU A 312 -7.87 -15.41 2.07
C LEU A 312 -7.58 -16.76 2.72
N ALA A 313 -8.56 -17.35 3.41
CA ALA A 313 -8.48 -18.74 3.84
C ALA A 313 -8.26 -19.66 2.64
N PHE A 314 -7.53 -20.76 2.84
CA PHE A 314 -7.24 -21.77 1.81
C PHE A 314 -6.37 -21.28 0.65
N LYS A 315 -5.85 -20.05 0.70
CA LYS A 315 -4.88 -19.57 -0.30
C LYS A 315 -3.47 -19.99 0.10
N GLY A 316 -2.77 -20.52 -0.89
CA GLY A 316 -1.37 -20.91 -0.80
C GLY A 316 -0.56 -20.30 -1.93
N GLN A 317 0.75 -20.46 -1.81
CA GLN A 317 1.72 -20.15 -2.86
C GLN A 317 2.77 -21.25 -2.89
N SER A 318 3.10 -21.72 -4.09
CA SER A 318 4.22 -22.65 -4.28
C SER A 318 5.53 -22.06 -3.71
N GLY A 319 6.23 -22.85 -2.90
CA GLY A 319 7.48 -22.47 -2.26
C GLY A 319 7.33 -21.99 -0.81
N LEU A 320 6.12 -21.70 -0.33
CA LEU A 320 5.89 -21.36 1.08
C LEU A 320 5.75 -22.61 1.96
N GLY A 321 6.50 -22.64 3.06
CA GLY A 321 6.40 -23.66 4.11
C GLY A 321 5.36 -23.31 5.18
N ALA A 322 4.85 -24.34 5.88
CA ALA A 322 3.97 -24.17 7.03
C ALA A 322 4.72 -23.69 8.27
N ASP A 323 4.12 -22.75 8.98
CA ASP A 323 4.57 -22.30 10.30
C ASP A 323 3.84 -23.04 11.42
N VAL A 324 2.63 -23.57 11.12
CA VAL A 324 1.79 -24.28 12.10
C VAL A 324 1.43 -25.67 11.58
N THR A 325 1.71 -26.68 12.40
CA THR A 325 1.43 -28.10 12.10
C THR A 325 0.67 -28.81 13.22
N ASP A 326 0.42 -28.12 14.33
CA ASP A 326 -0.29 -28.63 15.50
C ASP A 326 -1.69 -28.00 15.62
N ALA A 327 -2.70 -28.85 15.86
CA ALA A 327 -4.10 -28.42 15.91
C ALA A 327 -4.42 -27.55 17.15
N THR A 328 -3.72 -27.75 18.26
CA THR A 328 -3.90 -26.96 19.49
C THR A 328 -3.32 -25.57 19.29
N ILE A 329 -2.12 -25.46 18.72
CA ILE A 329 -1.50 -24.18 18.36
C ILE A 329 -2.39 -23.43 17.36
N ALA A 330 -2.87 -24.11 16.31
CA ALA A 330 -3.78 -23.52 15.33
C ALA A 330 -5.03 -22.90 15.98
N LYS A 331 -5.67 -23.64 16.90
CA LYS A 331 -6.85 -23.17 17.63
C LYS A 331 -6.53 -21.97 18.54
N ASN A 332 -5.42 -22.03 19.28
CA ASN A 332 -5.00 -20.94 20.16
C ASN A 332 -4.71 -19.65 19.37
N LEU A 333 -4.04 -19.78 18.22
CA LEU A 333 -3.78 -18.65 17.32
C LEU A 333 -5.07 -18.03 16.78
N GLU A 334 -6.03 -18.86 16.37
CA GLU A 334 -7.35 -18.38 15.93
C GLU A 334 -8.07 -17.60 17.03
N GLU A 335 -8.13 -18.16 18.24
CA GLU A 335 -8.73 -17.52 19.43
C GLU A 335 -8.02 -16.19 19.76
N ASN A 336 -6.69 -16.15 19.66
CA ASN A 336 -5.87 -14.95 19.89
C ASN A 336 -5.90 -13.95 18.73
N GLY A 337 -6.52 -14.27 17.59
CA GLY A 337 -6.75 -13.32 16.49
C GLY A 337 -5.70 -13.33 15.38
N TYR A 338 -4.90 -14.38 15.34
CA TYR A 338 -3.89 -14.57 14.31
C TYR A 338 -4.43 -15.32 13.11
N ASN A 339 -3.90 -14.97 11.96
CA ASN A 339 -3.83 -15.84 10.80
C ASN A 339 -2.47 -16.53 10.80
N PHE A 340 -2.37 -17.71 10.20
CA PHE A 340 -1.15 -18.51 10.13
C PHE A 340 -1.16 -19.36 8.87
N TYR A 341 0.02 -19.72 8.38
CA TYR A 341 0.15 -20.67 7.28
C TYR A 341 0.28 -22.09 7.84
N GLY A 342 -0.76 -22.90 7.61
CA GLY A 342 -0.90 -24.21 8.22
C GLY A 342 -0.66 -25.37 7.25
N ALA A 343 -0.17 -26.49 7.79
CA ALA A 343 -0.20 -27.77 7.10
C ALA A 343 -1.44 -28.58 7.54
N TRP A 344 -2.24 -28.98 6.55
CA TRP A 344 -3.48 -29.74 6.74
C TRP A 344 -3.41 -31.03 5.95
N ALA A 345 -4.12 -32.06 6.38
CA ALA A 345 -4.08 -33.36 5.71
C ALA A 345 -5.41 -34.10 5.77
N THR A 346 -5.70 -34.86 4.71
CA THR A 346 -6.60 -36.02 4.76
C THR A 346 -5.75 -37.27 5.01
N ALA A 347 -6.36 -38.47 4.94
CA ALA A 347 -5.62 -39.72 5.11
C ALA A 347 -4.45 -39.88 4.11
N ASN A 348 -4.56 -39.32 2.89
CA ASN A 348 -3.57 -39.53 1.82
C ASN A 348 -3.03 -38.24 1.19
N ASP A 349 -3.69 -37.09 1.40
CA ASP A 349 -3.29 -35.81 0.78
C ASP A 349 -2.86 -34.79 1.82
N ARG A 350 -1.96 -33.89 1.42
CA ARG A 350 -1.50 -32.75 2.22
C ARG A 350 -1.79 -31.45 1.52
N PHE A 351 -2.13 -30.44 2.31
CA PHE A 351 -2.49 -29.10 1.86
C PHE A 351 -1.72 -28.07 2.68
N LEU A 352 -1.23 -27.03 2.01
CA LEU A 352 -0.54 -25.90 2.63
C LEU A 352 -1.30 -24.63 2.27
N PHE A 353 -1.79 -23.91 3.27
CA PHE A 353 -2.53 -22.68 3.02
C PHE A 353 -2.63 -21.79 4.26
N LEU A 354 -2.95 -20.52 4.01
CA LEU A 354 -3.31 -19.55 5.03
C LEU A 354 -4.67 -19.88 5.66
N SER A 355 -4.73 -19.76 6.98
CA SER A 355 -5.94 -19.82 7.81
C SER A 355 -5.90 -18.67 8.82
N THR A 356 -6.98 -18.10 9.32
CA THR A 356 -8.39 -18.33 8.96
C THR A 356 -8.93 -17.24 8.03
N GLY A 357 -8.15 -16.21 7.73
CA GLY A 357 -8.60 -15.03 6.97
C GLY A 357 -9.28 -13.96 7.83
N GLN A 358 -9.10 -13.98 9.16
CA GLN A 358 -9.72 -13.04 10.09
C GLN A 358 -9.03 -11.67 10.15
N ILE A 359 -9.79 -10.64 10.47
CA ILE A 359 -9.33 -9.26 10.69
C ILE A 359 -9.86 -8.74 12.03
N ALA A 360 -9.17 -7.78 12.65
CA ALA A 360 -9.65 -7.12 13.85
C ALA A 360 -10.75 -6.08 13.58
N GLY A 361 -11.41 -5.65 14.65
CA GLY A 361 -12.44 -4.61 14.62
C GLY A 361 -13.85 -5.10 14.29
N LYS A 362 -14.63 -4.21 13.66
CA LYS A 362 -16.03 -4.46 13.29
C LYS A 362 -16.12 -5.39 12.08
N TRP A 363 -15.11 -5.37 11.23
CA TRP A 363 -14.93 -6.32 10.15
C TRP A 363 -14.46 -7.65 10.74
N LYS A 364 -14.95 -8.77 10.20
CA LYS A 364 -14.58 -10.11 10.68
C LYS A 364 -13.65 -10.86 9.74
N TRP A 365 -13.70 -10.53 8.45
CA TRP A 365 -12.95 -11.22 7.41
C TRP A 365 -12.19 -10.23 6.52
N ILE A 366 -10.94 -10.57 6.20
CA ILE A 366 -10.07 -9.73 5.36
C ILE A 366 -10.68 -9.54 3.97
N ASP A 367 -11.28 -10.58 3.38
CA ASP A 367 -11.89 -10.48 2.05
C ASP A 367 -13.02 -9.45 1.98
N ALA A 368 -13.95 -9.45 2.93
CA ALA A 368 -15.00 -8.44 3.03
C ALA A 368 -14.42 -7.03 3.19
N TYR A 369 -13.36 -6.87 3.99
CA TYR A 369 -12.67 -5.60 4.18
C TYR A 369 -11.97 -5.10 2.90
N VAL A 370 -11.32 -5.98 2.15
CA VAL A 370 -10.65 -5.62 0.89
C VAL A 370 -11.67 -5.30 -0.20
N ASN A 371 -12.76 -6.07 -0.28
CA ASN A 371 -13.85 -5.84 -1.21
C ASN A 371 -14.48 -4.46 -1.00
N GLN A 372 -14.69 -4.02 0.24
CA GLN A 372 -15.23 -2.68 0.47
C GLN A 372 -14.24 -1.57 0.04
N ILE A 373 -12.92 -1.76 0.19
CA ILE A 373 -11.93 -0.80 -0.35
C ILE A 373 -12.16 -0.62 -1.86
N ARG A 374 -12.30 -1.74 -2.58
CA ARG A 374 -12.56 -1.73 -4.03
C ARG A 374 -13.83 -0.96 -4.35
N ILE A 375 -14.97 -1.37 -3.79
CA ILE A 375 -16.29 -0.80 -4.08
C ILE A 375 -16.30 0.70 -3.80
N ASN A 376 -15.81 1.12 -2.63
CA ASN A 376 -15.78 2.53 -2.24
C ASN A 376 -14.88 3.36 -3.16
N SER A 377 -13.70 2.83 -3.55
CA SER A 377 -12.81 3.53 -4.48
C SER A 377 -13.45 3.75 -5.86
N GLN A 378 -14.22 2.76 -6.36
CA GLN A 378 -14.87 2.87 -7.66
C GLN A 378 -16.09 3.77 -7.64
N LEU A 379 -16.87 3.75 -6.57
CA LEU A 379 -17.96 4.71 -6.38
C LEU A 379 -17.42 6.14 -6.32
N GLN A 380 -16.32 6.37 -5.59
CA GLN A 380 -15.67 7.68 -5.54
C GLN A 380 -15.20 8.14 -6.92
N LEU A 381 -14.53 7.26 -7.66
CA LEU A 381 -14.04 7.54 -9.02
C LEU A 381 -15.18 7.86 -9.99
N ALA A 382 -16.26 7.07 -9.96
CA ALA A 382 -17.41 7.28 -10.84
C ALA A 382 -18.12 8.60 -10.52
N LEU A 383 -18.31 8.93 -9.25
CA LEU A 383 -18.96 10.17 -8.83
C LEU A 383 -18.12 11.41 -9.13
N ILE A 384 -16.79 11.37 -8.96
CA ILE A 384 -15.94 12.51 -9.34
C ILE A 384 -15.89 12.68 -10.87
N THR A 385 -15.87 11.57 -11.62
CA THR A 385 -15.92 11.59 -13.09
C THR A 385 -17.24 12.20 -13.58
N LEU A 386 -18.36 11.85 -12.95
CA LEU A 386 -19.64 12.50 -13.24
C LEU A 386 -19.56 14.02 -13.04
N LEU A 387 -19.08 14.46 -11.87
CA LEU A 387 -19.02 15.87 -11.50
C LEU A 387 -18.13 16.70 -12.44
N THR A 388 -17.07 16.12 -12.99
CA THR A 388 -16.16 16.80 -13.92
C THR A 388 -16.63 16.72 -15.38
N SER A 389 -17.46 15.73 -15.74
CA SER A 389 -17.93 15.53 -17.11
C SER A 389 -19.18 16.34 -17.44
N VAL A 390 -20.05 16.60 -16.47
CA VAL A 390 -21.27 17.40 -16.69
C VAL A 390 -21.01 18.89 -16.48
N LYS A 391 -21.66 19.75 -17.26
CA LYS A 391 -21.58 21.22 -17.08
C LYS A 391 -22.19 21.68 -15.75
N SER A 392 -23.22 20.98 -15.30
CA SER A 392 -23.91 21.22 -14.04
C SER A 392 -24.68 19.98 -13.62
N LEU A 393 -24.71 19.71 -12.32
CA LEU A 393 -25.52 18.63 -11.75
C LEU A 393 -26.70 19.25 -10.95
N PRO A 394 -27.92 19.26 -11.48
CA PRO A 394 -29.05 19.92 -10.84
C PRO A 394 -29.61 19.11 -9.64
N TYR A 395 -30.16 19.80 -8.64
CA TYR A 395 -30.82 19.17 -7.48
C TYR A 395 -32.28 18.79 -7.76
N ASN A 396 -32.51 18.07 -8.84
CA ASN A 396 -33.82 17.61 -9.29
C ASN A 396 -33.74 16.11 -9.69
N ALA A 397 -34.84 15.59 -10.25
CA ALA A 397 -34.91 14.19 -10.68
C ALA A 397 -33.82 13.81 -11.70
N GLU A 398 -33.40 14.73 -12.58
CA GLU A 398 -32.35 14.50 -13.56
C GLU A 398 -30.98 14.33 -12.91
N GLY A 399 -30.61 15.21 -11.97
CA GLY A 399 -29.33 15.05 -11.25
C GLY A 399 -29.29 13.81 -10.37
N ILE A 400 -30.42 13.43 -9.76
CA ILE A 400 -30.57 12.15 -9.06
C ILE A 400 -30.34 10.98 -10.03
N ALA A 401 -30.94 11.02 -11.22
CA ALA A 401 -30.78 9.97 -12.22
C ALA A 401 -29.33 9.86 -12.72
N LEU A 402 -28.65 10.99 -12.92
CA LEU A 402 -27.24 11.03 -13.31
C LEU A 402 -26.31 10.43 -12.24
N GLN A 403 -26.52 10.78 -10.96
CA GLN A 403 -25.76 10.17 -9.86
C GLN A 403 -26.02 8.68 -9.75
N ARG A 404 -27.28 8.24 -9.88
CA ARG A 404 -27.63 6.82 -9.90
C ARG A 404 -26.96 6.09 -11.06
N ALA A 405 -26.96 6.68 -12.25
CA ALA A 405 -26.31 6.11 -13.42
C ALA A 405 -24.79 5.98 -13.21
N ALA A 406 -24.14 6.99 -12.63
CA ALA A 406 -22.71 6.93 -12.32
C ALA A 406 -22.36 5.79 -11.34
N CYS A 407 -23.22 5.51 -10.35
CA CYS A 407 -22.98 4.41 -9.41
C CYS A 407 -23.28 3.02 -10.00
N ASN A 408 -24.02 2.90 -11.10
CA ASN A 408 -24.43 1.60 -11.62
C ASN A 408 -23.25 0.75 -12.08
N ASP A 409 -22.26 1.33 -12.77
CA ASP A 409 -21.12 0.56 -13.28
C ASP A 409 -20.28 -0.05 -12.14
N PRO A 410 -19.85 0.69 -11.10
CA PRO A 410 -19.21 0.10 -9.93
C PRO A 410 -20.03 -0.98 -9.22
N ILE A 411 -21.35 -0.80 -9.12
CA ILE A 411 -22.24 -1.79 -8.48
C ILE A 411 -22.35 -3.06 -9.33
N ASN A 412 -22.47 -2.92 -10.65
CA ASN A 412 -22.52 -4.05 -11.58
C ASN A 412 -21.19 -4.80 -11.64
N GLU A 413 -20.05 -4.09 -11.55
CA GLU A 413 -18.74 -4.72 -11.38
C GLU A 413 -18.69 -5.54 -10.10
N ALA A 414 -19.15 -4.98 -8.97
CA ALA A 414 -19.19 -5.66 -7.68
C ALA A 414 -20.12 -6.89 -7.67
N LEU A 415 -21.25 -6.83 -8.39
CA LEU A 415 -22.15 -7.96 -8.61
C LEU A 415 -21.48 -9.05 -9.48
N ASN A 416 -20.86 -8.65 -10.60
CA ASN A 416 -20.17 -9.59 -11.49
C ASN A 416 -18.99 -10.28 -10.79
N PHE A 417 -18.22 -9.52 -10.01
CA PHE A 417 -17.10 -10.04 -9.23
C PHE A 417 -17.57 -10.94 -8.08
N GLY A 418 -18.74 -10.65 -7.51
CA GLY A 418 -19.33 -11.40 -6.41
C GLY A 418 -19.03 -10.81 -5.03
N SER A 419 -18.57 -9.57 -4.92
CA SER A 419 -18.50 -8.85 -3.63
C SER A 419 -19.86 -8.27 -3.20
N ILE A 420 -20.85 -8.27 -4.10
CA ILE A 420 -22.26 -8.11 -3.77
C ILE A 420 -22.97 -9.41 -4.16
N GLN A 421 -23.72 -10.00 -3.22
CA GLN A 421 -24.44 -11.26 -3.38
C GLN A 421 -25.95 -11.04 -3.26
N THR A 422 -26.69 -11.61 -4.21
CA THR A 422 -28.16 -11.66 -4.19
C THR A 422 -28.65 -12.82 -3.33
N GLY A 423 -29.86 -12.73 -2.79
CA GLY A 423 -30.51 -13.83 -2.06
C GLY A 423 -30.02 -14.02 -0.62
N VAL A 424 -29.25 -13.08 -0.09
CA VAL A 424 -28.80 -13.10 1.31
C VAL A 424 -29.97 -12.67 2.21
N ALA A 425 -30.46 -13.58 3.04
CA ALA A 425 -31.55 -13.31 3.97
C ALA A 425 -31.12 -12.33 5.07
N LEU A 426 -31.92 -11.30 5.31
CA LEU A 426 -31.73 -10.34 6.39
C LEU A 426 -32.55 -10.74 7.62
N SER A 427 -32.05 -10.43 8.82
CA SER A 427 -32.85 -10.57 10.04
C SER A 427 -33.99 -9.56 10.07
N GLU A 428 -35.09 -9.89 10.74
CA GLU A 428 -36.24 -8.97 10.87
C GLU A 428 -35.85 -7.62 11.50
N GLN A 429 -34.87 -7.63 12.42
CA GLN A 429 -34.31 -6.41 12.98
C GLN A 429 -33.56 -5.58 11.93
N GLN A 430 -32.73 -6.20 11.10
CA GLN A 430 -32.02 -5.50 10.01
C GLN A 430 -33.02 -4.91 9.01
N LYS A 431 -34.04 -5.68 8.60
CA LYS A 431 -35.09 -5.22 7.70
C LYS A 431 -35.81 -3.98 8.26
N ALA A 432 -36.22 -4.03 9.53
CA ALA A 432 -36.90 -2.92 10.19
C ALA A 432 -36.03 -1.65 10.27
N ILE A 433 -34.74 -1.80 10.60
CA ILE A 433 -33.81 -0.66 10.66
C ILE A 433 -33.62 -0.04 9.27
N ILE A 434 -33.32 -0.87 8.26
CA ILE A 434 -33.08 -0.43 6.89
C ILE A 434 -34.31 0.27 6.31
N ASN A 435 -35.49 -0.34 6.43
CA ASN A 435 -36.73 0.22 5.87
C ASN A 435 -37.14 1.52 6.57
N ARG A 436 -36.94 1.61 7.89
CA ARG A 436 -37.15 2.85 8.64
C ARG A 436 -36.22 3.96 8.18
N GLU A 437 -34.94 3.66 7.95
CA GLU A 437 -33.97 4.65 7.46
C GLU A 437 -34.20 5.06 6.02
N ALA A 438 -34.60 4.13 5.17
CA ALA A 438 -34.86 4.38 3.75
C ALA A 438 -36.18 5.11 3.52
N GLY A 439 -37.19 4.89 4.38
CA GLY A 439 -38.54 5.41 4.20
C GLY A 439 -39.38 4.64 3.16
N PHE A 440 -38.89 3.49 2.70
CA PHE A 440 -39.55 2.56 1.79
C PHE A 440 -38.98 1.15 1.99
N ASP A 441 -39.52 0.16 1.29
CA ASP A 441 -39.05 -1.24 1.39
C ASP A 441 -37.72 -1.48 0.65
N ALA A 442 -36.64 -0.96 1.22
CA ALA A 442 -35.29 -1.15 0.73
C ALA A 442 -34.74 -2.56 1.03
N ALA A 443 -35.20 -3.20 2.10
CA ALA A 443 -34.78 -4.54 2.50
C ALA A 443 -35.12 -5.59 1.45
N SER A 444 -36.35 -5.61 0.92
CA SER A 444 -36.73 -6.53 -0.16
C SER A 444 -35.89 -6.33 -1.43
N ALA A 445 -35.51 -5.09 -1.72
CA ALA A 445 -34.61 -4.75 -2.81
C ALA A 445 -33.19 -5.31 -2.60
N ILE A 446 -32.69 -5.27 -1.36
CA ILE A 446 -31.38 -5.83 -0.99
C ILE A 446 -31.42 -7.36 -1.10
N GLU A 447 -32.45 -8.04 -0.57
CA GLU A 447 -32.53 -9.50 -0.66
C GLU A 447 -32.64 -9.98 -2.12
N SER A 448 -33.43 -9.31 -2.95
CA SER A 448 -33.64 -9.72 -4.36
C SER A 448 -32.48 -9.36 -5.30
N ARG A 449 -31.84 -8.20 -5.12
CA ARG A 449 -30.81 -7.69 -6.04
C ARG A 449 -29.42 -7.59 -5.44
N GLY A 450 -29.25 -7.92 -4.16
CA GLY A 450 -28.01 -7.77 -3.40
C GLY A 450 -27.72 -6.35 -2.91
N TYR A 451 -28.45 -5.33 -3.39
CA TYR A 451 -28.22 -3.93 -3.00
C TYR A 451 -29.46 -3.03 -3.10
N CYS A 452 -29.40 -1.89 -2.42
CA CYS A 452 -30.31 -0.77 -2.61
C CYS A 452 -29.54 0.57 -2.52
N LEU A 453 -29.64 1.39 -3.57
CA LEU A 453 -29.08 2.75 -3.60
C LEU A 453 -30.19 3.78 -3.40
N TYR A 454 -30.15 4.52 -2.30
CA TYR A 454 -31.00 5.67 -2.04
C TYR A 454 -30.28 6.97 -2.39
N ILE A 455 -31.00 7.86 -3.08
CA ILE A 455 -30.58 9.23 -3.37
C ILE A 455 -31.82 10.11 -3.14
N GLY A 456 -31.77 10.93 -2.10
CA GLY A 456 -32.87 11.78 -1.66
C GLY A 456 -32.86 13.17 -2.28
N GLN A 457 -33.95 13.90 -2.10
CA GLN A 457 -34.00 15.32 -2.48
C GLN A 457 -33.25 16.18 -1.45
N ALA A 458 -32.40 17.09 -1.93
CA ALA A 458 -31.72 18.06 -1.08
C ALA A 458 -32.66 19.20 -0.62
N THR A 459 -32.50 19.67 0.62
CA THR A 459 -33.25 20.82 1.15
C THR A 459 -32.87 22.12 0.44
N ALA A 460 -33.70 23.17 0.56
CA ALA A 460 -33.38 24.47 -0.02
C ALA A 460 -32.05 25.04 0.50
N GLN A 461 -31.75 24.81 1.77
CA GLN A 461 -30.50 25.21 2.42
C GLN A 461 -29.30 24.46 1.81
N THR A 462 -29.37 23.12 1.74
CA THR A 462 -28.34 22.27 1.13
C THR A 462 -28.05 22.69 -0.32
N ARG A 463 -29.11 22.98 -1.09
CA ARG A 463 -28.98 23.50 -2.47
C ARG A 463 -28.33 24.87 -2.51
N GLY A 464 -28.74 25.79 -1.62
CA GLY A 464 -28.23 27.16 -1.55
C GLY A 464 -26.73 27.23 -1.30
N ILE A 465 -26.18 26.27 -0.55
CA ILE A 465 -24.73 26.15 -0.28
C ILE A 465 -24.03 25.04 -1.10
N ARG A 466 -24.74 24.44 -2.07
CA ARG A 466 -24.23 23.43 -3.02
C ARG A 466 -23.61 22.19 -2.36
N GLN A 467 -24.22 21.70 -1.28
CA GLN A 467 -23.83 20.47 -0.60
C GLN A 467 -24.44 19.21 -1.24
N SER A 468 -23.85 18.02 -0.97
CA SER A 468 -24.32 16.75 -1.51
C SER A 468 -25.80 16.47 -1.24
N MET A 469 -26.46 15.80 -2.18
CA MET A 469 -27.76 15.15 -1.92
C MET A 469 -27.57 14.05 -0.86
N PRO A 470 -28.59 13.77 -0.03
CA PRO A 470 -28.56 12.61 0.86
C PRO A 470 -28.44 11.32 0.05
N MET A 471 -27.40 10.53 0.30
CA MET A 471 -27.14 9.28 -0.43
C MET A 471 -26.79 8.16 0.54
N LYS A 472 -27.25 6.94 0.25
CA LYS A 472 -26.87 5.74 1.01
C LYS A 472 -26.95 4.51 0.13
N LEU A 473 -25.91 3.68 0.17
CA LEU A 473 -25.87 2.37 -0.47
C LEU A 473 -25.88 1.30 0.62
N TRP A 474 -26.88 0.41 0.58
CA TRP A 474 -26.86 -0.83 1.34
C TRP A 474 -26.58 -1.98 0.38
N TYR A 475 -25.76 -2.94 0.79
CA TYR A 475 -25.45 -4.13 0.01
C TYR A 475 -25.13 -5.32 0.93
N THR A 476 -25.21 -6.53 0.39
CA THR A 476 -24.88 -7.78 1.08
C THR A 476 -23.64 -8.40 0.46
N ASP A 477 -22.57 -8.63 1.26
CA ASP A 477 -21.35 -9.31 0.79
C ASP A 477 -21.54 -10.83 0.62
N GLY A 478 -22.41 -11.45 1.43
CA GLY A 478 -22.70 -12.89 1.37
C GLY A 478 -21.61 -13.81 1.93
N GLY A 479 -20.39 -13.31 2.16
CA GLY A 479 -19.31 -14.03 2.83
C GLY A 479 -18.76 -15.22 2.05
N SER A 480 -17.97 -16.05 2.75
CA SER A 480 -17.42 -17.31 2.23
C SER A 480 -17.44 -18.37 3.33
N VAL A 481 -17.79 -19.59 2.96
CA VAL A 481 -17.76 -20.74 3.87
C VAL A 481 -16.31 -21.13 4.16
N GLN A 482 -15.99 -21.33 5.44
CA GLN A 482 -14.66 -21.72 5.91
C GLN A 482 -14.65 -23.04 6.71
N SER A 483 -15.80 -23.64 6.95
CA SER A 483 -15.92 -24.96 7.56
C SER A 483 -17.19 -25.64 7.08
N ILE A 484 -17.13 -26.97 6.89
CA ILE A 484 -18.26 -27.80 6.46
C ILE A 484 -18.40 -28.96 7.44
N ASN A 485 -19.56 -29.08 8.07
CA ASN A 485 -19.94 -30.23 8.85
C ASN A 485 -21.14 -30.92 8.17
N LEU A 486 -20.96 -32.17 7.75
CA LEU A 486 -21.97 -32.97 7.07
C LEU A 486 -22.19 -34.28 7.83
N ALA A 487 -23.43 -34.53 8.26
CA ALA A 487 -23.83 -35.82 8.80
C ALA A 487 -24.21 -36.79 7.67
N SER A 488 -23.51 -37.93 7.57
CA SER A 488 -23.86 -39.02 6.65
C SER A 488 -24.69 -40.07 7.39
N ILE A 489 -26.02 -39.96 7.32
CA ILE A 489 -26.95 -40.83 8.05
C ILE A 489 -27.52 -41.89 7.10
N ASN A 490 -27.31 -43.17 7.44
CA ASN A 490 -27.95 -44.29 6.75
C ASN A 490 -29.41 -44.40 7.23
N VAL A 491 -30.37 -44.36 6.31
CA VAL A 491 -31.78 -44.66 6.57
C VAL A 491 -32.02 -46.11 6.12
N GLN A 492 -32.30 -47.00 7.08
CA GLN A 492 -32.63 -48.41 6.84
C GLN A 492 -34.13 -48.64 6.78
#